data_AF-A0A965L442-F1
#
_entry.id   AF-A0A965L442-F1
#
_cell.length_a   1.000
_cell.length_b   1.000
_cell.length_c   1.000
_cell.angle_alpha   90.00
_cell.angle_beta   90.00
_cell.angle_gamma   90.00
#
_symmetry.space_group_name_H-M   'P 1'
#
loop_
_entity.id
_entity.type
_entity.pdbx_description
1 polymer ?
#
loop_
_entity_poly.entity_id
_entity_poly.type
_entity_poly.pdbx_seq_one_letter_code
_entity_poly.pdbx_strand_id
1 'polypeptide(L)'
;MGWLDHSTNNIILDAVLTDYGRQRLAMANSAFNIKKYALGDDEIDYRMIKKYGRTVGKEKIEKNTPIFEALTNPSIALKYKLVGRDPPGNASISTIYMPVLTYVKSPALTTSTPSDTVTVNLSYNNSQNIPAELAQTVYKIKVSDRFFTIDSPTNGTLTSVDSAASSVSAGDPNRIATYTFTTSSGKIVTSISFKVSARSIDNTTLSVYGRASSSTNRQINSYITVTGERHGCSVDIPVTYTATLST
;
A
#
# COMPACT_ATOMS: atom_id res chain seq x y z
N MET A 1 4.49 37.97 -35.38
CA MET A 1 4.78 37.52 -34.00
C MET A 1 3.49 36.99 -33.41
N GLY A 2 3.26 35.68 -33.53
CA GLY A 2 2.03 35.03 -33.05
C GLY A 2 2.14 34.79 -31.56
N TRP A 3 1.30 35.47 -30.78
CA TRP A 3 1.10 35.16 -29.37
C TRP A 3 0.47 33.77 -29.25
N LEU A 4 1.11 32.89 -28.49
CA LEU A 4 0.53 31.61 -28.10
C LEU A 4 -0.43 31.88 -26.93
N ASP A 5 -1.72 31.74 -27.18
CA ASP A 5 -2.75 31.77 -26.14
C ASP A 5 -2.55 30.59 -25.17
N HIS A 6 -2.34 30.90 -23.88
CA HIS A 6 -2.21 29.92 -22.80
C HIS A 6 -3.55 29.67 -22.06
N SER A 7 -4.66 30.24 -22.55
CA SER A 7 -6.00 30.04 -21.96
C SER A 7 -6.51 28.60 -22.06
N THR A 8 -5.87 27.78 -22.90
CA THR A 8 -6.16 26.36 -23.04
C THR A 8 -4.89 25.55 -22.75
N ASN A 9 -4.39 25.62 -21.52
CA ASN A 9 -3.37 24.70 -21.02
C ASN A 9 -4.01 23.31 -20.78
N ASN A 10 -4.65 22.78 -21.82
CA ASN A 10 -5.30 21.48 -21.81
C ASN A 10 -4.22 20.41 -21.92
N ILE A 11 -3.85 19.84 -20.78
CA ILE A 11 -2.97 18.68 -20.73
C ILE A 11 -3.79 17.49 -21.20
N ILE A 12 -3.57 17.06 -22.44
CA ILE A 12 -4.20 15.87 -22.99
C ILE A 12 -3.43 14.66 -22.45
N LEU A 13 -4.09 13.85 -21.64
CA LEU A 13 -3.55 12.62 -21.07
C LEU A 13 -4.14 11.44 -21.85
N ASP A 14 -3.27 10.56 -22.35
CA ASP A 14 -3.69 9.22 -22.79
C ASP A 14 -3.74 8.31 -21.56
N ALA A 15 -4.92 7.74 -21.29
CA ALA A 15 -5.14 6.93 -20.11
C ALA A 15 -6.10 5.77 -20.40
N VAL A 16 -5.69 4.57 -19.99
CA VAL A 16 -6.54 3.38 -20.03
C VAL A 16 -6.95 2.97 -18.62
N LEU A 17 -8.19 2.51 -18.48
CA LEU A 17 -8.67 1.96 -17.21
C LEU A 17 -8.19 0.52 -17.05
N THR A 18 -7.79 0.17 -15.82
CA THR A 18 -7.61 -1.23 -15.41
C THR A 18 -8.95 -1.97 -15.41
N ASP A 19 -8.93 -3.30 -15.29
CA ASP A 19 -10.15 -4.11 -15.18
C ASP A 19 -11.07 -3.63 -14.05
N TYR A 20 -10.48 -3.31 -12.90
CA TYR A 20 -11.22 -2.76 -11.76
C TYR A 20 -11.77 -1.35 -12.05
N GLY A 21 -11.01 -0.51 -12.76
CA GLY A 21 -11.48 0.79 -13.22
C GLY A 21 -12.70 0.68 -14.14
N ARG A 22 -12.64 -0.24 -15.13
CA ARG A 22 -13.77 -0.55 -16.03
C ARG A 22 -14.98 -1.07 -15.27
N GLN A 23 -14.77 -1.97 -14.31
CA GLN A 23 -15.84 -2.49 -13.47
C GLN A 23 -16.56 -1.36 -12.70
N ARG A 24 -15.80 -0.44 -12.09
CA ARG A 24 -16.38 0.69 -11.34
C ARG A 24 -17.11 1.68 -12.23
N LEU A 25 -16.62 1.90 -13.46
CA LEU A 25 -17.31 2.74 -14.44
C LEU A 25 -18.64 2.09 -14.89
N ALA A 26 -18.63 0.77 -15.10
CA ALA A 26 -19.81 0.00 -15.55
C ALA A 26 -20.92 -0.10 -14.49
N MET A 27 -20.62 0.08 -13.20
CA MET A 27 -21.61 0.06 -12.12
C MET A 27 -22.61 1.24 -12.17
N ALA A 28 -22.42 2.23 -13.07
CA ALA A 28 -23.38 3.29 -13.43
C ALA A 28 -24.00 4.10 -12.27
N ASN A 29 -23.41 4.06 -11.08
CA ASN A 29 -23.95 4.66 -9.85
C ASN A 29 -23.42 6.08 -9.57
N SER A 30 -22.90 6.79 -10.58
CA SER A 30 -22.24 8.11 -10.45
C SER A 30 -21.07 8.16 -9.43
N ALA A 31 -20.57 7.01 -8.95
CA ALA A 31 -19.55 6.93 -7.92
C ALA A 31 -18.12 6.83 -8.48
N PHE A 32 -17.94 6.83 -9.81
CA PHE A 32 -16.62 6.83 -10.42
C PHE A 32 -16.02 8.24 -10.41
N ASN A 33 -15.34 8.58 -9.31
CA ASN A 33 -14.61 9.82 -9.13
C ASN A 33 -13.16 9.53 -8.73
N ILE A 34 -12.21 10.05 -9.51
CA ILE A 34 -10.77 9.91 -9.28
C ILE A 34 -10.36 10.89 -8.17
N LYS A 35 -10.29 10.41 -6.93
CA LYS A 35 -9.91 11.23 -5.76
C LYS A 35 -8.44 11.18 -5.39
N LYS A 36 -7.69 10.23 -5.95
CA LYS A 36 -6.29 9.98 -5.62
C LYS A 36 -5.53 9.62 -6.89
N TYR A 37 -4.30 10.08 -6.96
CA TYR A 37 -3.35 9.75 -8.02
C TYR A 37 -2.01 9.42 -7.38
N ALA A 38 -1.19 8.69 -8.13
CA ALA A 38 0.21 8.44 -7.81
C ALA A 38 1.00 8.59 -9.11
N LEU A 39 2.22 9.10 -9.01
CA LEU A 39 3.14 9.24 -10.14
C LEU A 39 4.18 8.12 -10.08
N GLY A 40 4.85 7.85 -11.19
CA GLY A 40 5.98 6.91 -11.28
C GLY A 40 7.00 7.44 -12.26
N ASP A 41 8.23 6.95 -12.15
CA ASP A 41 9.38 7.31 -12.99
C ASP A 41 10.20 6.07 -13.40
N ASP A 42 9.57 4.89 -13.42
CA ASP A 42 10.18 3.60 -13.73
C ASP A 42 10.75 3.52 -15.16
N GLU A 43 10.25 4.36 -16.06
CA GLU A 43 10.71 4.48 -17.45
C GLU A 43 11.95 5.39 -17.61
N ILE A 44 12.32 6.15 -16.58
CA ILE A 44 13.39 7.15 -16.66
C ILE A 44 14.76 6.54 -16.32
N ASP A 45 15.69 6.58 -17.29
CA ASP A 45 17.07 6.16 -17.05
C ASP A 45 17.94 7.27 -16.42
N TYR A 46 17.94 7.33 -15.08
CA TYR A 46 18.77 8.27 -14.32
C TYR A 46 20.29 8.05 -14.45
N ARG A 47 20.76 6.94 -15.05
CA ARG A 47 22.21 6.74 -15.30
C ARG A 47 22.75 7.78 -16.27
N MET A 48 21.91 8.37 -17.12
CA MET A 48 22.29 9.48 -17.99
C MET A 48 22.73 10.72 -17.20
N ILE A 49 22.10 11.01 -16.06
CA ILE A 49 22.50 12.11 -15.17
C ILE A 49 23.86 11.81 -14.52
N LYS A 50 24.07 10.57 -14.06
CA LYS A 50 25.37 10.16 -13.48
C LYS A 50 26.51 10.27 -14.49
N LYS A 51 26.25 9.98 -15.76
CA LYS A 51 27.26 9.97 -16.84
C LYS A 51 27.56 11.35 -17.41
N TYR A 52 26.55 12.18 -17.64
CA TYR A 52 26.68 13.45 -18.37
C TYR A 52 26.49 14.69 -17.49
N GLY A 53 26.28 14.51 -16.18
CA GLY A 53 25.94 15.60 -15.26
C GLY A 53 24.48 16.05 -15.38
N ARG A 54 24.01 16.87 -14.44
CA ARG A 54 22.60 17.30 -14.35
C ARG A 54 22.12 18.08 -15.57
N THR A 55 22.94 19.01 -16.07
CA THR A 55 22.55 19.93 -17.14
C THR A 55 22.33 19.22 -18.48
N VAL A 56 23.27 18.35 -18.88
CA VAL A 56 23.19 17.61 -20.15
C VAL A 56 22.36 16.33 -19.98
N GLY A 57 22.43 15.70 -18.81
CA GLY A 57 21.69 14.48 -18.50
C GLY A 57 20.17 14.68 -18.53
N LYS A 58 19.65 15.80 -18.01
CA LYS A 58 18.20 16.07 -18.06
C LYS A 58 17.69 16.20 -19.49
N GLU A 59 18.42 16.93 -20.34
CA GLU A 59 18.02 17.17 -21.73
C GLU A 59 18.07 15.87 -22.53
N LYS A 60 19.06 15.00 -22.24
CA LYS A 60 19.14 13.67 -22.83
C LYS A 60 18.00 12.76 -22.38
N ILE A 61 17.55 12.86 -21.13
CA ILE A 61 16.39 12.09 -20.66
C ILE A 61 15.14 12.59 -21.39
N GLU A 62 14.86 13.90 -21.34
CA GLU A 62 13.68 14.50 -21.96
C GLU A 62 13.56 14.19 -23.46
N LYS A 63 14.69 14.15 -24.18
CA LYS A 63 14.69 13.90 -25.64
C LYS A 63 14.74 12.42 -26.02
N ASN A 64 15.27 11.54 -25.17
CA ASN A 64 15.47 10.13 -25.51
C ASN A 64 14.48 9.18 -24.84
N THR A 65 13.77 9.60 -23.80
CA THR A 65 12.73 8.77 -23.18
C THR A 65 11.59 8.62 -24.19
N PRO A 66 11.33 7.41 -24.71
CA PRO A 66 10.19 7.19 -25.59
C PRO A 66 8.89 7.33 -24.80
N ILE A 67 7.84 7.81 -25.47
CA ILE A 67 6.49 7.86 -24.88
C ILE A 67 5.91 6.44 -24.99
N PHE A 68 5.65 5.81 -23.85
CA PHE A 68 5.03 4.49 -23.79
C PHE A 68 3.50 4.59 -23.81
N GLU A 69 2.85 3.53 -24.33
CA GLU A 69 1.40 3.39 -24.25
C GLU A 69 0.96 3.06 -22.82
N ALA A 70 -0.24 3.50 -22.45
CA ALA A 70 -0.75 3.22 -21.12
C ALA A 70 -1.06 1.71 -20.95
N LEU A 71 -0.47 1.09 -19.94
CA LEU A 71 -0.65 -0.32 -19.63
C LEU A 71 -1.82 -0.55 -18.68
N THR A 72 -2.67 -1.54 -18.95
CA THR A 72 -3.81 -1.90 -18.07
C THR A 72 -3.43 -2.83 -16.92
N ASN A 73 -2.26 -3.47 -16.98
CA ASN A 73 -1.82 -4.45 -15.96
C ASN A 73 -1.07 -3.75 -14.80
N PRO A 74 -1.65 -3.70 -13.58
CA PRO A 74 -1.06 -3.00 -12.45
C PRO A 74 0.19 -3.67 -11.88
N SER A 75 0.50 -4.91 -12.24
CA SER A 75 1.74 -5.59 -11.79
C SER A 75 2.97 -5.14 -12.57
N ILE A 76 2.76 -4.53 -13.74
CA ILE A 76 3.83 -4.05 -14.63
C ILE A 76 3.81 -2.52 -14.67
N ALA A 77 2.62 -1.93 -14.77
CA ALA A 77 2.43 -0.48 -14.73
C ALA A 77 2.70 0.08 -13.32
N LEU A 78 3.53 1.12 -13.20
CA LEU A 78 3.78 1.84 -11.95
C LEU A 78 4.25 0.92 -10.80
N LYS A 79 5.23 0.05 -11.08
CA LYS A 79 5.78 -0.87 -10.07
C LYS A 79 6.41 -0.11 -8.90
N TYR A 80 7.10 0.99 -9.21
CA TYR A 80 7.73 1.88 -8.23
C TYR A 80 7.02 3.22 -8.26
N LYS A 81 6.04 3.38 -7.38
CA LYS A 81 5.30 4.64 -7.24
C LYS A 81 6.16 5.66 -6.52
N LEU A 82 6.19 6.88 -7.04
CA LEU A 82 6.67 8.03 -6.32
C LEU A 82 5.78 8.25 -5.10
N VAL A 83 6.40 8.26 -3.94
CA VAL A 83 5.72 8.61 -2.68
C VAL A 83 5.66 10.13 -2.57
N GLY A 84 4.46 10.64 -2.28
CA GLY A 84 4.27 12.05 -2.01
C GLY A 84 5.05 12.44 -0.76
N ARG A 85 6.03 13.34 -0.91
CA ARG A 85 6.68 13.99 0.22
C ARG A 85 5.78 15.13 0.66
N ASP A 86 4.94 14.90 1.65
CA ASP A 86 4.09 15.94 2.23
C ASP A 86 4.96 17.12 2.72
N PRO A 87 4.66 18.38 2.34
CA PRO A 87 5.05 19.53 3.12
C PRO A 87 3.79 20.26 3.61
N PRO A 88 3.21 19.84 4.75
CA PRO A 88 2.52 20.75 5.64
C PRO A 88 3.36 20.94 6.89
N GLY A 89 4.27 21.91 6.85
CA GLY A 89 5.10 22.35 8.00
C GLY A 89 6.55 21.84 7.96
N ASN A 90 7.42 22.62 7.33
CA ASN A 90 8.88 22.77 7.54
C ASN A 90 9.82 21.55 7.67
N ALA A 91 9.33 20.32 7.59
CA ALA A 91 10.18 19.14 7.59
C ALA A 91 10.59 18.80 6.16
N SER A 92 11.66 19.45 5.68
CA SER A 92 12.40 18.90 4.55
C SER A 92 12.96 17.54 4.97
N ILE A 93 12.25 16.44 4.67
CA ILE A 93 12.86 15.12 4.69
C ILE A 93 13.96 15.19 3.63
N SER A 94 15.17 15.44 4.11
CA SER A 94 16.39 15.35 3.32
C SER A 94 16.53 13.90 2.86
N THR A 95 17.19 13.67 1.72
CA THR A 95 17.54 12.32 1.23
C THR A 95 18.23 11.47 2.30
N ILE A 96 18.78 12.10 3.34
CA ILE A 96 19.39 11.49 4.53
C ILE A 96 18.39 10.69 5.38
N TYR A 97 17.09 11.01 5.39
CA TYR A 97 16.11 10.38 6.27
C TYR A 97 15.01 9.64 5.50
N MET A 98 15.41 8.77 4.57
CA MET A 98 14.45 7.96 3.81
C MET A 98 13.89 6.82 4.68
N PRO A 99 12.59 6.80 4.98
CA PRO A 99 11.96 5.75 5.77
C PRO A 99 11.73 4.49 4.94
N VAL A 100 12.07 3.33 5.51
CA VAL A 100 11.83 2.02 4.93
C VAL A 100 11.06 1.18 5.92
N LEU A 101 9.90 0.67 5.49
CA LEU A 101 9.15 -0.32 6.26
C LEU A 101 9.57 -1.73 5.84
N THR A 102 9.84 -2.55 6.84
CA THR A 102 10.16 -3.96 6.68
C THR A 102 9.33 -4.77 7.65
N TYR A 103 8.96 -6.00 7.26
CA TYR A 103 8.29 -6.92 8.17
C TYR A 103 9.24 -8.05 8.54
N VAL A 104 9.10 -8.58 9.76
CA VAL A 104 9.98 -9.64 10.27
C VAL A 104 9.56 -11.01 9.72
N LYS A 105 8.26 -11.31 9.77
CA LYS A 105 7.70 -12.61 9.40
C LYS A 105 6.35 -12.45 8.72
N SER A 106 6.10 -13.26 7.69
CA SER A 106 4.78 -13.44 7.10
C SER A 106 3.96 -14.42 7.96
N PRO A 107 2.76 -14.04 8.41
CA PRO A 107 1.93 -14.93 9.22
C PRO A 107 1.37 -16.09 8.38
N ALA A 108 1.53 -17.29 8.92
CA ALA A 108 1.00 -18.53 8.36
C ALA A 108 0.03 -19.15 9.37
N LEU A 109 -1.25 -18.97 9.11
CA LEU A 109 -2.34 -19.33 10.01
C LEU A 109 -2.93 -20.68 9.62
N THR A 110 -3.40 -21.44 10.61
CA THR A 110 -4.10 -22.70 10.41
C THR A 110 -5.32 -22.77 11.31
N THR A 111 -6.16 -23.80 11.16
CA THR A 111 -7.28 -24.04 12.07
C THR A 111 -6.84 -24.26 13.52
N SER A 112 -5.68 -24.87 13.76
CA SER A 112 -5.13 -25.10 15.10
C SER A 112 -4.35 -23.89 15.65
N THR A 113 -3.76 -23.09 14.77
CA THR A 113 -3.06 -21.84 15.11
C THR A 113 -3.71 -20.67 14.36
N PRO A 114 -4.88 -20.18 14.81
CA PRO A 114 -5.67 -19.20 14.07
C PRO A 114 -5.10 -17.78 14.18
N SER A 115 -4.02 -17.54 14.92
CA SER A 115 -3.47 -16.21 15.12
C SER A 115 -1.95 -16.21 15.22
N ASP A 116 -1.30 -15.18 14.67
CA ASP A 116 0.16 -14.98 14.71
C ASP A 116 0.48 -13.48 14.85
N THR A 117 1.64 -13.17 15.42
CA THR A 117 2.08 -11.78 15.64
C THR A 117 2.90 -11.31 14.46
N VAL A 118 2.51 -10.16 13.90
CA VAL A 118 3.24 -9.48 12.83
C VAL A 118 3.96 -8.27 13.43
N THR A 119 5.26 -8.19 13.16
CA THR A 119 6.10 -7.06 13.55
C THR A 119 6.58 -6.33 12.30
N VAL A 120 6.36 -5.02 12.30
CA VAL A 120 6.80 -4.10 11.24
C VAL A 120 7.82 -3.13 11.85
N ASN A 121 9.00 -3.11 11.25
CA ASN A 121 10.07 -2.21 11.62
C ASN A 121 10.12 -1.04 10.64
N LEU A 122 10.27 0.16 11.19
CA LEU A 122 10.57 1.39 10.48
C LEU A 122 12.03 1.73 10.71
N SER A 123 12.82 1.70 9.65
CA SER A 123 14.20 2.17 9.64
C SER A 123 14.34 3.43 8.78
N TYR A 124 15.38 4.21 9.06
CA TYR A 124 15.77 5.36 8.23
C TYR A 124 17.16 5.10 7.69
N ASN A 125 17.35 5.38 6.40
CA ASN A 125 18.63 5.11 5.74
C ASN A 125 19.77 5.90 6.43
N ASN A 126 20.82 5.21 6.89
CA ASN A 126 22.03 5.81 7.47
C ASN A 126 21.87 6.79 8.65
N SER A 127 20.73 6.79 9.38
CA SER A 127 20.60 7.63 10.58
C SER A 127 19.89 6.93 11.73
N GLN A 128 20.58 6.89 12.88
CA GLN A 128 20.05 6.37 14.15
C GLN A 128 19.27 7.44 14.93
N ASN A 129 19.50 8.72 14.62
CA ASN A 129 18.91 9.86 15.30
C ASN A 129 18.05 10.64 14.32
N ILE A 130 16.77 10.27 14.26
CA ILE A 130 15.77 11.06 13.56
C ILE A 130 15.26 12.18 14.46
N PRO A 131 15.08 13.41 13.93
CA PRO A 131 14.35 14.45 14.62
C PRO A 131 12.94 13.97 15.00
N ALA A 132 12.44 14.37 16.17
CA ALA A 132 11.10 13.99 16.64
C ALA A 132 9.99 14.45 15.67
N GLU A 133 10.23 15.51 14.90
CA GLU A 133 9.34 16.00 13.85
C GLU A 133 9.21 15.02 12.68
N LEU A 134 10.23 14.19 12.41
CA LEU A 134 10.19 13.17 11.37
C LEU A 134 9.69 11.82 11.89
N ALA A 135 9.30 11.73 13.16
CA ALA A 135 8.78 10.48 13.69
C ALA A 135 7.42 10.15 13.07
N GLN A 136 7.32 8.92 12.56
CA GLN A 136 6.05 8.35 12.12
C GLN A 136 5.25 7.90 13.35
N THR A 137 4.10 8.51 13.57
CA THR A 137 3.24 8.22 14.74
C THR A 137 1.99 7.44 14.38
N VAL A 138 1.47 7.59 13.17
CA VAL A 138 0.19 6.99 12.74
C VAL A 138 0.39 6.07 11.55
N TYR A 139 -0.08 4.82 11.64
CA TYR A 139 -0.04 3.86 10.53
C TYR A 139 -1.46 3.45 10.16
N LYS A 140 -1.73 3.35 8.86
CA LYS A 140 -2.96 2.77 8.31
C LYS A 140 -2.66 1.33 7.90
N ILE A 141 -3.40 0.39 8.47
CA ILE A 141 -3.25 -1.04 8.19
C ILE A 141 -4.52 -1.50 7.47
N LYS A 142 -4.36 -2.08 6.29
CA LYS A 142 -5.46 -2.60 5.47
C LYS A 142 -5.40 -4.11 5.43
N VAL A 143 -6.55 -4.75 5.66
CA VAL A 143 -6.68 -6.21 5.67
C VAL A 143 -8.06 -6.61 5.15
N SER A 144 -8.19 -7.80 4.59
CA SER A 144 -9.49 -8.34 4.20
C SER A 144 -10.33 -8.68 5.45
N ASP A 145 -11.41 -7.93 5.65
CA ASP A 145 -12.34 -8.10 6.79
C ASP A 145 -13.02 -9.48 6.78
N ARG A 146 -13.18 -10.07 5.59
CA ARG A 146 -13.83 -11.38 5.43
C ARG A 146 -13.05 -12.51 6.10
N PHE A 147 -11.72 -12.44 6.13
CA PHE A 147 -10.88 -13.55 6.55
C PHE A 147 -10.10 -13.25 7.82
N PHE A 148 -9.70 -11.99 8.06
CA PHE A 148 -8.78 -11.66 9.12
C PHE A 148 -9.22 -10.44 9.91
N THR A 149 -8.87 -10.42 11.19
CA THR A 149 -8.95 -9.26 12.08
C THR A 149 -7.57 -8.98 12.67
N ILE A 150 -7.37 -7.74 13.09
CA ILE A 150 -6.14 -7.31 13.75
C ILE A 150 -6.50 -6.83 15.15
N ASP A 151 -5.71 -7.25 16.14
CA ASP A 151 -5.89 -6.89 17.54
C ASP A 151 -4.55 -6.93 18.31
N SER A 152 -4.57 -6.70 19.62
CA SER A 152 -3.44 -6.81 20.54
C SER A 152 -2.22 -5.97 20.09
N PRO A 153 -2.38 -4.64 19.93
CA PRO A 153 -1.26 -3.79 19.54
C PRO A 153 -0.18 -3.77 20.63
N THR A 154 1.08 -3.79 20.20
CA THR A 154 2.25 -3.55 21.05
C THR A 154 2.94 -2.26 20.57
N ASN A 155 3.41 -1.43 21.49
CA ASN A 155 4.01 -0.11 21.23
C ASN A 155 3.03 0.95 20.67
N GLY A 156 1.73 0.78 20.89
CA GLY A 156 0.73 1.74 20.47
C GLY A 156 -0.70 1.31 20.78
N THR A 157 -1.65 2.10 20.28
CA THR A 157 -3.08 1.82 20.31
C THR A 157 -3.58 1.53 18.91
N LEU A 158 -4.58 0.66 18.80
CA LEU A 158 -5.23 0.29 17.55
C LEU A 158 -6.71 0.62 17.67
N THR A 159 -7.32 1.10 16.58
CA THR A 159 -8.78 1.20 16.48
C THR A 159 -9.44 -0.17 16.69
N SER A 160 -10.59 -0.20 17.36
CA SER A 160 -11.32 -1.45 17.62
C SER A 160 -11.71 -2.15 16.31
N VAL A 161 -11.85 -3.48 16.39
CA VAL A 161 -12.25 -4.32 15.24
C VAL A 161 -13.58 -3.86 14.63
N ASP A 162 -14.53 -3.43 15.44
CA ASP A 162 -15.85 -2.96 14.96
C ASP A 162 -15.76 -1.62 14.20
N SER A 163 -14.89 -0.72 14.67
CA SER A 163 -14.64 0.56 13.98
C SER A 163 -13.97 0.32 12.63
N ALA A 164 -13.04 -0.63 12.56
CA ALA A 164 -12.38 -1.01 11.32
C ALA A 164 -13.36 -1.71 10.35
N ALA A 165 -14.25 -2.57 10.85
CA ALA A 165 -15.30 -3.20 10.03
C ALA A 165 -16.29 -2.17 9.44
N SER A 166 -16.61 -1.11 10.19
CA SER A 166 -17.47 -0.01 9.73
C SER A 166 -16.84 0.84 8.61
N SER A 167 -15.51 0.74 8.41
CA SER A 167 -14.82 1.39 7.29
C SER A 167 -15.01 0.68 5.95
N VAL A 168 -15.55 -0.55 5.97
CA VAL A 168 -15.81 -1.35 4.76
C VAL A 168 -17.05 -0.81 4.06
N SER A 169 -16.89 -0.35 2.82
CA SER A 169 -18.05 0.09 2.01
C SER A 169 -18.89 -1.13 1.61
N ALA A 170 -20.21 -1.05 1.81
CA ALA A 170 -21.16 -2.14 1.54
C ALA A 170 -21.18 -2.63 0.08
N GLY A 171 -20.62 -1.86 -0.87
CA GLY A 171 -20.52 -2.22 -2.28
C GLY A 171 -19.11 -2.63 -2.74
N ASP A 172 -18.11 -2.71 -1.86
CA ASP A 172 -16.76 -3.11 -2.25
C ASP A 172 -16.62 -4.65 -2.25
N PRO A 173 -16.45 -5.30 -3.42
CA PRO A 173 -16.32 -6.76 -3.50
C PRO A 173 -15.10 -7.30 -2.73
N ASN A 174 -14.07 -6.48 -2.50
CA ASN A 174 -12.86 -6.90 -1.81
C ASN A 174 -12.95 -6.81 -0.27
N ARG A 175 -13.99 -6.14 0.25
CA ARG A 175 -14.26 -5.96 1.69
C ARG A 175 -13.00 -5.70 2.54
N ILE A 176 -12.29 -4.62 2.25
CA ILE A 176 -11.04 -4.27 2.94
C ILE A 176 -11.34 -3.39 4.17
N ALA A 177 -11.03 -3.88 5.36
CA ALA A 177 -11.06 -3.09 6.60
C ALA A 177 -9.78 -2.27 6.74
N THR A 178 -9.92 -1.03 7.22
CA THR A 178 -8.80 -0.13 7.52
C THR A 178 -8.72 0.10 9.03
N TYR A 179 -7.60 -0.29 9.62
CA TYR A 179 -7.26 -0.03 11.02
C TYR A 179 -6.29 1.16 11.11
N THR A 180 -6.46 1.99 12.14
CA THR A 180 -5.50 3.06 12.45
C THR A 180 -4.72 2.68 13.69
N PHE A 181 -3.41 2.53 13.53
CA PHE A 181 -2.47 2.28 14.62
C PHE A 181 -1.78 3.58 14.99
N THR A 182 -1.83 3.97 16.26
CA THR A 182 -1.14 5.16 16.79
C THR A 182 -0.07 4.73 17.77
N THR A 183 1.18 5.09 17.53
CA THR A 183 2.29 4.75 18.44
C THR A 183 2.11 5.42 19.79
N SER A 184 2.67 4.82 20.85
CA SER A 184 2.64 5.43 22.18
C SER A 184 3.30 6.81 22.20
N SER A 185 2.66 7.76 22.89
CA SER A 185 3.11 9.16 22.95
C SER A 185 4.47 9.28 23.64
N GLY A 186 5.34 10.12 23.11
CA GLY A 186 6.59 10.55 23.76
C GLY A 186 7.84 9.71 23.47
N LYS A 187 7.76 8.65 22.63
CA LYS A 187 8.95 7.92 22.16
C LYS A 187 8.91 7.71 20.65
N ILE A 188 10.08 7.77 20.02
CA ILE A 188 10.25 7.36 18.63
C ILE A 188 10.16 5.84 18.58
N VAL A 189 9.00 5.34 18.19
CA VAL A 189 8.76 3.90 18.06
C VAL A 189 9.21 3.45 16.67
N THR A 190 10.28 2.66 16.63
CA THR A 190 10.86 2.11 15.39
C THR A 190 10.29 0.74 15.04
N SER A 191 9.50 0.12 15.91
CA SER A 191 8.83 -1.15 15.64
C SER A 191 7.41 -1.16 16.21
N ILE A 192 6.45 -1.53 15.37
CA ILE A 192 5.07 -1.78 15.76
C ILE A 192 4.77 -3.26 15.60
N SER A 193 3.99 -3.82 16.53
CA SER A 193 3.51 -5.19 16.41
C SER A 193 2.03 -5.27 16.68
N PHE A 194 1.37 -6.19 15.99
CA PHE A 194 -0.04 -6.48 16.15
C PHE A 194 -0.30 -7.95 15.86
N LYS A 195 -1.35 -8.50 16.46
CA LYS A 195 -1.76 -9.88 16.27
C LYS A 195 -2.77 -9.96 15.14
N VAL A 196 -2.47 -10.76 14.13
CA VAL A 196 -3.42 -11.10 13.06
C VAL A 196 -4.13 -12.37 13.45
N SER A 197 -5.45 -12.36 13.43
CA SER A 197 -6.29 -13.52 13.75
C SER A 197 -7.22 -13.84 12.59
N ALA A 198 -7.35 -15.12 12.25
CA ALA A 198 -8.35 -15.60 11.30
C ALA A 198 -9.73 -15.53 11.95
N ARG A 199 -10.73 -15.08 11.18
CA ARG A 199 -12.14 -15.24 11.57
C ARG A 199 -12.54 -16.72 11.45
N SER A 200 -13.69 -17.08 12.01
CA SER A 200 -14.32 -18.37 11.69
C SER A 200 -14.67 -18.38 10.20
N ILE A 201 -14.13 -19.36 9.47
CA ILE A 201 -14.29 -19.51 8.03
C ILE A 201 -15.00 -20.84 7.78
N ASP A 202 -16.22 -20.78 7.25
CA ASP A 202 -17.03 -21.97 6.95
C ASP A 202 -16.55 -22.68 5.69
N ASN A 203 -16.88 -23.97 5.53
CA ASN A 203 -16.50 -24.77 4.35
C ASN A 203 -16.96 -24.16 3.01
N THR A 204 -18.11 -23.49 2.98
CA THR A 204 -18.60 -22.79 1.76
C THR A 204 -17.68 -21.63 1.40
N THR A 205 -17.27 -20.84 2.39
CA THR A 205 -16.34 -19.72 2.19
C THR A 205 -14.94 -20.21 1.82
N LEU A 206 -14.51 -21.32 2.39
CA LEU A 206 -13.21 -21.94 2.14
C LEU A 206 -13.15 -22.60 0.75
N SER A 207 -14.25 -23.18 0.26
CA SER A 207 -14.32 -23.77 -1.09
C SER A 207 -14.37 -22.73 -2.20
N VAL A 208 -15.02 -21.58 -1.96
CA VAL A 208 -15.12 -20.50 -2.96
C VAL A 208 -13.82 -19.69 -3.07
N TYR A 209 -13.17 -19.38 -1.94
CA TYR A 209 -12.02 -18.46 -1.92
C TYR A 209 -10.68 -19.16 -1.67
N GLY A 210 -10.69 -20.40 -1.19
CA GLY A 210 -9.48 -21.17 -0.93
C GLY A 210 -9.00 -21.90 -2.18
N ARG A 211 -7.73 -21.71 -2.51
CA ARG A 211 -7.06 -22.48 -3.56
C ARG A 211 -6.85 -23.91 -3.06
N ALA A 212 -7.15 -24.90 -3.89
CA ALA A 212 -6.89 -26.30 -3.55
C ALA A 212 -5.38 -26.52 -3.42
N SER A 213 -4.96 -27.00 -2.23
CA SER A 213 -3.58 -27.45 -1.98
C SER A 213 -3.50 -28.99 -2.00
N SER A 214 -4.59 -29.65 -1.59
CA SER A 214 -4.82 -31.09 -1.79
C SER A 214 -6.31 -31.35 -2.04
N SER A 215 -6.73 -32.62 -2.10
CA SER A 215 -8.15 -32.99 -2.20
C SER A 215 -9.01 -32.30 -1.14
N THR A 216 -8.52 -32.27 0.11
CA THR A 216 -9.27 -31.76 1.26
C THR A 216 -8.74 -30.42 1.79
N ASN A 217 -7.47 -30.08 1.55
CA ASN A 217 -6.88 -28.84 2.05
C ASN A 217 -7.09 -27.67 1.10
N ARG A 218 -7.47 -26.55 1.69
CA ARG A 218 -7.69 -25.27 1.02
C ARG A 218 -6.82 -24.21 1.67
N GLN A 219 -6.23 -23.36 0.83
CA GLN A 219 -5.36 -22.28 1.26
C GLN A 219 -5.88 -20.94 0.74
N ILE A 220 -6.07 -19.98 1.63
CA ILE A 220 -6.42 -18.60 1.31
C ILE A 220 -5.14 -17.78 1.40
N ASN A 221 -4.83 -17.07 0.31
CA ASN A 221 -3.72 -16.12 0.26
C ASN A 221 -4.30 -14.70 0.25
N SER A 222 -3.82 -13.87 1.16
CA SER A 222 -4.18 -12.46 1.25
C SER A 222 -2.92 -11.63 1.54
N TYR A 223 -3.07 -10.31 1.50
CA TYR A 223 -2.04 -9.38 1.90
C TYR A 223 -2.56 -8.45 3.00
N ILE A 224 -1.66 -8.04 3.89
CA ILE A 224 -1.87 -6.93 4.82
C ILE A 224 -0.98 -5.79 4.33
N THR A 225 -1.57 -4.65 4.02
CA THR A 225 -0.82 -3.46 3.61
C THR A 225 -0.71 -2.54 4.81
N VAL A 226 0.51 -2.27 5.26
CA VAL A 226 0.80 -1.26 6.29
C VAL A 226 1.35 -0.02 5.62
N THR A 227 0.78 1.15 5.89
CA THR A 227 1.21 2.44 5.33
C THR A 227 1.43 3.45 6.43
N GLY A 228 2.59 4.10 6.46
CA GLY A 228 2.85 5.24 7.35
C GLY A 228 2.15 6.50 6.81
N GLU A 229 1.35 7.16 7.65
CA GLU A 229 0.55 8.32 7.23
C GLU A 229 1.42 9.54 6.86
N ARG A 230 2.56 9.75 7.52
CA ARG A 230 3.40 10.95 7.33
C ARG A 230 4.33 10.78 6.14
N HIS A 231 4.90 9.59 5.99
CA HIS A 231 5.91 9.32 4.97
C HIS A 231 5.36 8.68 3.71
N GLY A 232 4.13 8.14 3.74
CA GLY A 232 3.55 7.39 2.63
C GLY A 232 4.24 6.06 2.32
N CYS A 233 5.33 5.72 3.01
CA CYS A 233 6.00 4.43 2.88
C CYS A 233 5.02 3.31 3.24
N SER A 234 4.98 2.26 2.42
CA SER A 234 4.08 1.13 2.60
C SER A 234 4.81 -0.19 2.44
N VAL A 235 4.32 -1.22 3.13
CA VAL A 235 4.80 -2.58 3.01
C VAL A 235 3.62 -3.54 2.91
N ASP A 236 3.70 -4.47 1.96
CA ASP A 236 2.71 -5.52 1.77
C ASP A 236 3.23 -6.82 2.38
N ILE A 237 2.49 -7.34 3.34
CA ILE A 237 2.84 -8.54 4.11
C ILE A 237 1.93 -9.67 3.63
N PRO A 238 2.46 -10.70 2.97
CA PRO A 238 1.65 -11.85 2.57
C PRO A 238 1.15 -12.57 3.83
N VAL A 239 -0.10 -13.04 3.80
CA VAL A 239 -0.74 -13.83 4.86
C VAL A 239 -1.31 -15.07 4.22
N THR A 240 -1.02 -16.22 4.82
CA THR A 240 -1.59 -17.49 4.38
C THR A 240 -2.47 -18.06 5.47
N TYR A 241 -3.64 -18.59 5.09
CA TYR A 241 -4.52 -19.35 5.97
C TYR A 241 -4.79 -20.71 5.35
N THR A 242 -4.48 -21.78 6.07
CA THR A 242 -4.68 -23.16 5.60
C THR A 242 -5.70 -23.87 6.48
N ALA A 243 -6.73 -24.43 5.86
CA ALA A 243 -7.75 -25.20 6.54
C ALA A 243 -8.12 -26.45 5.72
N THR A 244 -8.56 -27.48 6.44
CA THR A 244 -9.06 -28.73 5.85
C THR A 244 -10.58 -28.64 5.80
N LEU A 245 -11.17 -28.92 4.64
CA LEU A 245 -12.62 -29.05 4.52
C LEU A 245 -13.07 -30.24 5.39
N SER A 246 -13.99 -30.02 6.32
CA SER A 246 -14.67 -31.15 6.95
C SER A 246 -15.58 -31.83 5.92
N THR A 247 -15.51 -33.16 5.86
CA THR A 247 -16.43 -34.02 5.10
C THR A 247 -17.82 -34.01 5.69
#